data_AF-A0A392R8Q9-F1
#
_entry.id   AF-A0A392R8Q9-F1
#
_cell.length_a   1.000
_cell.length_b   1.000
_cell.length_c   1.000
_cell.angle_alpha   90.00
_cell.angle_beta   90.00
_cell.angle_gamma   90.00
#
_symmetry.space_group_name_H-M   'P 1'
#
loop_
_entity.id
_entity.type
_entity.pdbx_description
1 polymer ?
#
loop_
_entity_poly.entity_id
_entity_poly.type
_entity_poly.pdbx_seq_one_letter_code
_entity_poly.pdbx_strand_id
1 'polypeptide(L)'
;MGVLPLNGKVKDTFAVVKRSSDPYNDFRTSMVEMIIEKQIFSPSDLENLLQCFLSLNSHHHHKIIVEVFTEIWEALFSDWL
;
A
#
# COMPACT_ATOMS: atom_id res chain seq x y z
N MET A 1 3.58 4.43 -20.42
CA MET A 1 2.75 3.28 -20.00
C MET A 1 3.71 2.17 -19.64
N GLY A 2 4.00 1.97 -18.36
CA GLY A 2 4.88 0.90 -17.89
C GLY A 2 4.12 0.10 -16.85
N VAL A 3 3.83 -1.15 -17.16
CA VAL A 3 3.26 -2.11 -16.19
C VAL A 3 4.42 -3.00 -15.77
N LEU A 4 4.87 -2.86 -14.53
CA LEU A 4 5.89 -3.73 -13.95
C LEU A 4 5.18 -4.86 -13.21
N PRO A 5 5.49 -6.13 -13.50
CA PRO A 5 4.89 -7.25 -12.80
C PRO A 5 5.42 -7.32 -11.36
N LEU A 6 4.52 -7.27 -10.38
CA LEU A 6 4.82 -7.42 -8.96
C LEU A 6 4.86 -8.91 -8.59
N ASN A 7 5.60 -9.29 -7.55
CA ASN A 7 5.68 -10.69 -7.08
C ASN A 7 4.67 -10.92 -5.93
N GLY A 8 3.95 -12.05 -5.91
CA GLY A 8 2.97 -12.40 -4.85
C GLY A 8 1.50 -12.00 -5.14
N LYS A 9 0.61 -12.01 -4.13
CA LYS A 9 -0.84 -11.70 -4.26
C LYS A 9 -1.16 -10.30 -4.82
N VAL A 10 -0.15 -9.43 -4.91
CA VAL A 10 -0.23 -8.05 -5.44
C VAL A 10 -0.10 -8.03 -6.98
N LYS A 11 0.26 -9.16 -7.59
CA LYS A 11 0.67 -9.33 -9.00
C LYS A 11 -0.36 -8.94 -10.07
N ASP A 12 -1.65 -8.93 -9.73
CA ASP A 12 -2.74 -8.59 -10.66
C ASP A 12 -3.31 -7.18 -10.45
N THR A 13 -2.54 -6.28 -9.83
CA THR A 13 -3.03 -4.94 -9.51
C THR A 13 -2.40 -3.90 -10.43
N PHE A 14 -3.24 -3.18 -11.16
CA PHE A 14 -2.79 -2.09 -12.03
C PHE A 14 -2.68 -0.80 -11.22
N ALA A 15 -1.48 -0.21 -11.20
CA ALA A 15 -1.28 1.10 -10.60
C ALA A 15 -1.89 2.19 -11.50
N VAL A 16 -2.90 2.89 -10.99
CA VAL A 16 -3.51 4.04 -11.67
C VAL A 16 -2.91 5.32 -11.10
N VAL A 17 -2.36 6.18 -11.96
CA VAL A 17 -1.80 7.48 -11.56
C VAL A 17 -2.95 8.43 -11.20
N LYS A 18 -3.20 8.63 -9.90
CA LYS A 18 -4.07 9.72 -9.42
C LYS A 18 -3.24 10.99 -9.23
N ARG A 19 -3.60 12.06 -9.94
CA ARG A 19 -3.19 13.43 -9.56
C ARG A 19 -4.20 13.93 -8.54
N SER A 20 -3.90 13.73 -7.26
CA SER A 20 -4.81 14.08 -6.17
C SER A 20 -4.28 15.24 -5.34
N SER A 21 -5.22 16.02 -4.79
CA SER A 21 -4.97 17.08 -3.82
C SER A 21 -4.69 16.54 -2.41
N ASP A 22 -4.98 15.26 -2.14
CA ASP A 22 -4.75 14.60 -0.86
C ASP A 22 -4.07 13.23 -1.06
N PRO A 23 -2.74 13.20 -1.24
CA PRO A 23 -1.98 11.96 -1.38
C PRO A 23 -2.12 11.03 -0.18
N TYR A 24 -2.34 11.58 1.01
CA TYR A 24 -2.45 10.81 2.25
C TYR A 24 -3.66 9.89 2.22
N ASN A 25 -4.84 10.48 2.03
CA ASN A 25 -6.09 9.71 1.98
C ASN A 25 -6.16 8.77 0.78
N ASP A 26 -5.54 9.16 -0.34
CA ASP A 26 -5.44 8.31 -1.53
C ASP A 26 -4.64 7.04 -1.27
N PHE A 27 -3.44 7.15 -0.69
CA PHE A 27 -2.64 5.98 -0.34
C PHE A 27 -3.35 5.12 0.70
N ARG A 28 -3.99 5.72 1.70
CA ARG A 28 -4.75 5.00 2.73
C ARG A 28 -5.86 4.17 2.12
N THR A 29 -6.67 4.79 1.26
CA THR A 29 -7.77 4.12 0.58
C THR A 29 -7.27 2.96 -0.27
N SER A 30 -6.25 3.20 -1.11
CA SER A 30 -5.70 2.15 -1.98
C SER A 30 -5.03 1.00 -1.22
N MET A 31 -4.36 1.26 -0.10
CA MET A 31 -3.79 0.20 0.74
C MET A 31 -4.89 -0.64 1.39
N VAL A 32 -5.93 -0.02 1.94
CA VAL A 32 -7.05 -0.72 2.58
C VAL A 32 -7.84 -1.55 1.57
N GLU A 33 -8.14 -1.00 0.39
CA GLU A 33 -8.76 -1.73 -0.72
C GLU A 33 -7.94 -2.97 -1.09
N MET A 34 -6.63 -2.81 -1.25
CA MET A 34 -5.72 -3.93 -1.53
C MET A 34 -5.71 -4.99 -0.43
N ILE A 35 -5.73 -4.57 0.84
CA ILE A 35 -5.76 -5.50 1.97
C ILE A 35 -7.03 -6.36 1.96
N ILE A 36 -8.19 -5.73 1.77
CA ILE A 36 -9.49 -6.39 1.79
C ILE A 36 -9.67 -7.27 0.54
N GLU A 37 -9.45 -6.72 -0.65
CA GLU A 37 -9.70 -7.40 -1.91
C GLU A 37 -8.72 -8.55 -2.16
N LYS A 38 -7.44 -8.37 -1.82
CA LYS A 38 -6.41 -9.40 -2.01
C LYS A 38 -6.19 -10.27 -0.77
N GLN A 39 -6.94 -10.04 0.31
CA GLN A 39 -6.86 -10.80 1.56
C GLN A 39 -5.42 -10.85 2.10
N ILE A 40 -4.81 -9.66 2.24
CA ILE A 40 -3.44 -9.44 2.73
C ILE A 40 -3.50 -9.21 4.24
N PHE A 41 -3.47 -10.30 5.00
CA PHE A 41 -3.54 -10.25 6.47
C PHE A 41 -2.29 -10.80 7.16
N SER A 42 -1.34 -11.37 6.41
CA SER A 42 -0.09 -11.83 6.99
C SER A 42 0.92 -10.67 7.06
N PRO A 43 1.78 -10.62 8.09
CA PRO A 43 2.87 -9.65 8.19
C PRO A 43 3.72 -9.57 6.92
N SER A 44 4.04 -10.71 6.31
CA SER A 44 4.84 -10.76 5.08
C SER A 44 4.09 -10.23 3.85
N ASP A 45 2.78 -10.46 3.75
CA ASP A 45 1.98 -9.90 2.66
C ASP A 45 1.88 -8.37 2.79
N LEU A 46 1.72 -7.85 4.01
CA LEU A 46 1.68 -6.41 4.29
C LEU A 46 3.03 -5.74 4.00
N GLU A 47 4.15 -6.37 4.34
CA GLU A 47 5.48 -5.89 3.98
C GLU A 47 5.65 -5.83 2.45
N ASN A 48 5.22 -6.87 1.73
CA ASN A 48 5.22 -6.87 0.26
C ASN A 48 4.34 -5.76 -0.34
N LEU A 49 3.20 -5.46 0.30
CA LEU A 49 2.35 -4.34 -0.10
C LEU A 49 3.09 -3.01 0.07
N LEU A 50 3.75 -2.78 1.20
CA LEU A 50 4.55 -1.57 1.42
C LEU A 50 5.66 -1.43 0.37
N GLN A 51 6.43 -2.49 0.13
CA GLN A 51 7.50 -2.49 -0.87
C GLN A 51 6.98 -2.18 -2.29
N CYS A 52 5.79 -2.70 -2.63
CA CYS A 52 5.12 -2.37 -3.88
C CYS A 52 4.82 -0.87 -4.01
N PHE A 53 4.20 -0.26 -2.99
CA PHE A 53 3.90 1.18 -3.02
C PHE A 53 5.17 2.02 -3.10
N LEU A 54 6.22 1.67 -2.37
CA LEU A 54 7.52 2.37 -2.44
C LEU A 54 8.17 2.23 -3.82
N SER A 55 8.12 1.06 -4.44
CA SER A 55 8.68 0.82 -5.78
C SER A 55 7.93 1.57 -6.88
N LEU A 56 6.62 1.75 -6.75
CA LEU A 56 5.78 2.36 -7.78
C LEU A 56 5.76 3.90 -7.71
N ASN A 57 6.15 4.47 -6.57
CA ASN A 57 6.06 5.91 -6.33
C ASN A 57 7.45 6.54 -6.16
N SER A 58 7.56 7.82 -6.53
CA SER A 58 8.79 8.58 -6.35
C SER A 58 9.12 8.75 -4.86
N HIS A 59 10.40 8.94 -4.55
CA HIS A 59 10.88 9.16 -3.17
C HIS A 59 10.17 10.29 -2.43
N HIS A 60 9.63 11.28 -3.15
CA HIS A 60 8.85 12.37 -2.57
C HIS A 60 7.59 11.89 -1.81
N HIS A 61 6.99 10.78 -2.26
CA HIS A 61 5.80 10.20 -1.64
C HIS A 61 6.12 9.15 -0.56
N HIS A 62 7.37 8.68 -0.47
CA HIS A 62 7.74 7.57 0.44
C HIS A 62 7.43 7.87 1.90
N LYS A 63 7.63 9.12 2.35
CA LYS A 63 7.29 9.53 3.71
C LYS A 63 5.82 9.30 4.02
N ILE A 64 4.93 9.79 3.14
CA ILE A 64 3.47 9.66 3.29
C ILE A 64 3.05 8.19 3.23
N ILE A 65 3.65 7.41 2.32
CA ILE A 65 3.38 5.98 2.17
C ILE A 65 3.70 5.22 3.46
N VAL A 66 4.85 5.50 4.08
CA VAL A 66 5.27 4.86 5.35
C VAL A 66 4.37 5.30 6.51
N GLU A 67 4.02 6.58 6.60
CA GLU A 67 3.09 7.09 7.63
C GLU A 67 1.74 6.38 7.56
N VAL A 68 1.11 6.36 6.38
CA VAL A 68 -0.16 5.67 6.14
C VAL A 68 -0.07 4.19 6.46
N PHE A 69 1.00 3.51 6.01
CA PHE A 69 1.19 2.10 6.29
C PHE A 69 1.31 1.83 7.79
N THR A 70 2.03 2.67 8.52
CA THR A 70 2.21 2.54 9.98
C THR A 70 0.86 2.66 10.70
N GLU A 71 0.02 3.62 10.33
CA GLU A 71 -1.32 3.75 10.91
C GLU A 71 -2.21 2.54 10.63
N ILE A 72 -2.14 1.99 9.41
CA ILE A 72 -2.90 0.78 9.06
C ILE A 72 -2.38 -0.41 9.87
N TRP A 73 -1.05 -0.55 9.99
CA TRP A 73 -0.43 -1.60 10.77
C TRP A 73 -0.83 -1.52 12.24
N GLU A 74 -0.73 -0.33 12.84
CA GLU A 74 -1.22 -0.08 14.19
C GLU A 74 -2.69 -0.46 14.28
N ALA A 75 -3.57 0.03 13.40
CA ALA A 75 -5.00 -0.31 13.46
C ALA A 75 -5.30 -1.82 13.36
N LEU A 76 -4.50 -2.59 12.61
CA LEU A 76 -4.67 -4.03 12.47
C LEU A 76 -4.16 -4.83 13.68
N PHE A 77 -3.15 -4.30 14.39
CA PHE A 77 -2.45 -5.01 15.47
C PHE A 77 -2.58 -4.35 16.85
N SER A 78 -3.30 -3.22 16.96
CA SER A 78 -3.53 -2.49 18.22
C SER A 78 -4.33 -3.28 19.25
N ASP A 79 -5.16 -4.23 18.81
CA ASP A 79 -5.89 -5.14 19.72
C ASP A 79 -5.00 -6.21 20.37
N TRP A 80 -3.68 -6.22 20.08
CA TRP A 80 -2.70 -7.14 20.67
C TRP A 80 -1.89 -6.54 21.83
N LEU A 81 -2.16 -5.29 22.24
CA LEU A 81 -1.60 -4.63 23.43
C LEU A 81 -2.68 -4.47 24.51
#